data_AF-A0A9D8E2U4-F1
#
_entry.id   AF-A0A9D8E2U4-F1
#
_cell.length_a   1.000
_cell.length_b   1.000
_cell.length_c   1.000
_cell.angle_alpha   90.00
_cell.angle_beta   90.00
_cell.angle_gamma   90.00
#
_symmetry.space_group_name_H-M   'P 1'
#
loop_
_entity.id
_entity.type
_entity.pdbx_description
1 polymer ?
#
loop_
_entity_poly.entity_id
_entity_poly.type
_entity_poly.pdbx_seq_one_letter_code
_entity_poly.pdbx_strand_id
1 'polypeptide(L)'
;MKRAAAAPSSARPSHGDLSRYRPISSFGSALQLMFAAWMGLLGLVAAGRLVAWRASDRLASNPFAVSYEQASAADQRAVVLGVVGIGAYAVTGLLFVTWLWRAYRNLTAFQQAPTRFRPGWAIGAWFVPILNLVRPKRIVDECWRESAPRPTDGPRLARTGSVPWVFHLWWGLTITGRFLGSWFWLGSPDQPGLFRWRALLTVVAAFAEMGAAGAAFWVVTLVTRRQAARAASLGLEKTPRPVSRPAAVLVIVGLPLVAAAATVPALVAWHEPPAFVVIGGLDPEQEQRYEAHGVGFRYPGGYVAAESSGFGSGKPTYGYGMIALTPETPALRDHYLVVEWASGLTTDDAAEFIAAVVDMVTRTESGSPLRRLSDLVHLPFGSGEVVARTFSASEGGAWMSGAVGYGMCPSSDRLFGIRYIYPYANRQGTVLGDLEAVLASLSC
;
A
#
# COMPACT_ATOMS: atom_id res chain seq x y z
N MET A 1 24.56 -78.33 12.10
CA MET A 1 24.12 -77.68 10.85
C MET A 1 22.97 -76.72 11.16
N LYS A 2 23.24 -75.41 11.32
CA LYS A 2 22.19 -74.39 11.49
C LYS A 2 21.84 -73.83 10.10
N ARG A 3 20.58 -73.97 9.68
CA ARG A 3 20.05 -73.38 8.44
C ARG A 3 20.07 -71.86 8.56
N ALA A 4 20.81 -71.20 7.68
CA ALA A 4 20.75 -69.75 7.51
C ALA A 4 19.39 -69.38 6.90
N ALA A 5 18.63 -68.53 7.61
CA ALA A 5 17.40 -67.95 7.10
C ALA A 5 17.75 -66.94 5.98
N ALA A 6 17.19 -67.16 4.80
CA ALA A 6 17.33 -66.26 3.67
C ALA A 6 16.73 -64.88 4.00
N ALA A 7 17.51 -63.83 3.73
CA ALA A 7 17.04 -62.45 3.83
C ALA A 7 15.88 -62.20 2.86
N PRO A 8 14.86 -61.40 3.24
CA PRO A 8 13.76 -61.07 2.34
C PRO A 8 14.29 -60.26 1.15
N SER A 9 14.03 -60.78 -0.05
CA SER A 9 14.29 -60.12 -1.33
C SER A 9 13.63 -58.75 -1.36
N SER A 10 14.41 -57.70 -1.66
CA SER A 10 13.90 -56.38 -2.01
C SER A 10 13.11 -56.50 -3.32
N ALA A 11 11.79 -56.61 -3.20
CA ALA A 11 10.90 -56.68 -4.35
C ALA A 11 11.13 -55.46 -5.25
N ARG A 12 11.57 -55.70 -6.50
CA ARG A 12 11.61 -54.66 -7.53
C ARG A 12 10.19 -54.09 -7.69
N PRO A 13 10.04 -52.76 -7.82
CA PRO A 13 8.74 -52.16 -8.07
C PRO A 13 8.10 -52.77 -9.33
N SER A 14 6.80 -53.05 -9.25
CA SER A 14 6.06 -53.59 -10.39
C SER A 14 5.98 -52.55 -11.52
N HIS A 15 5.84 -52.97 -12.79
CA HIS A 15 5.70 -52.04 -13.92
C HIS A 15 4.55 -51.02 -13.75
N GLY A 16 3.53 -51.34 -12.94
CA GLY A 16 2.45 -50.43 -12.59
C GLY A 16 2.87 -49.26 -11.69
N ASP A 17 3.84 -49.44 -10.80
CA ASP A 17 4.33 -48.40 -9.87
C ASP A 17 5.13 -47.30 -10.60
N LEU A 18 5.89 -47.69 -11.62
CA LEU A 18 6.67 -46.77 -12.47
C LEU A 18 5.79 -45.82 -13.28
N SER A 19 4.56 -46.23 -13.62
CA SER A 19 3.62 -45.41 -14.41
C SER A 19 2.96 -44.26 -13.61
N ARG A 20 2.96 -44.35 -12.27
CA ARG A 20 2.21 -43.43 -11.40
C ARG A 20 3.03 -42.25 -10.87
N TYR A 21 4.35 -42.40 -10.75
CA TYR A 21 5.23 -41.32 -10.27
C TYR A 21 5.50 -40.28 -11.36
N ARG A 22 5.38 -39.00 -11.01
CA ARG A 22 5.75 -37.88 -11.89
C ARG A 22 6.81 -37.01 -11.19
N PRO A 23 8.01 -36.82 -11.78
CA PRO A 23 9.03 -35.95 -11.20
C PRO A 23 8.50 -34.53 -10.99
N ILE A 24 8.71 -34.00 -9.78
CA ILE A 24 8.29 -32.64 -9.40
C ILE A 24 9.46 -31.66 -9.30
N SER A 25 10.69 -32.10 -9.55
CA SER A 25 11.91 -31.28 -9.40
C SER A 25 11.92 -30.05 -10.30
N SER A 26 11.62 -30.21 -11.59
CA SER A 26 11.57 -29.10 -12.56
C SER A 26 10.51 -28.07 -12.21
N PHE A 27 9.36 -28.56 -11.74
CA PHE A 27 8.24 -27.73 -11.32
C PHE A 27 8.55 -27.00 -10.01
N GLY A 28 9.23 -27.68 -9.07
CA GLY A 28 9.70 -27.09 -7.82
C GLY A 28 10.69 -25.93 -8.06
N SER A 29 11.60 -26.06 -9.03
CA SER A 29 12.54 -24.99 -9.38
C SER A 29 11.84 -23.78 -10.01
N ALA A 30 10.88 -23.98 -10.90
CA ALA A 30 10.09 -22.88 -11.47
C ALA A 30 9.28 -22.14 -10.39
N LEU A 31 8.66 -22.89 -9.47
CA LEU A 31 7.90 -22.33 -8.35
C LEU A 31 8.80 -21.57 -7.35
N GLN A 32 10.01 -22.07 -7.11
CA GLN A 32 11.02 -21.38 -6.28
C GLN A 32 11.44 -20.03 -6.87
N LEU A 33 11.69 -19.96 -8.19
CA LEU A 33 11.97 -18.69 -8.88
C LEU A 33 10.79 -17.73 -8.78
N MET A 34 9.57 -18.23 -8.94
CA MET A 34 8.37 -17.42 -8.81
C MET A 34 8.18 -16.88 -7.39
N PHE A 35 8.42 -17.69 -6.35
CA PHE A 35 8.40 -17.19 -4.96
C PHE A 35 9.44 -16.11 -4.69
N ALA A 36 10.61 -16.19 -5.32
CA ALA A 36 11.64 -15.18 -5.20
C ALA A 36 11.26 -13.85 -5.85
N ALA A 37 10.75 -13.92 -7.09
CA ALA A 37 10.20 -12.75 -7.77
C ALA A 37 9.04 -12.14 -6.97
N TRP A 38 8.16 -12.99 -6.42
CA TRP A 38 7.05 -12.59 -5.56
C TRP A 38 7.53 -11.89 -4.29
N MET A 39 8.58 -12.39 -3.62
CA MET A 39 9.17 -11.70 -2.45
C MET A 39 9.74 -10.33 -2.82
N GLY A 40 10.37 -10.19 -3.98
CA GLY A 40 10.85 -8.88 -4.46
C GLY A 40 9.72 -7.88 -4.69
N LEU A 41 8.65 -8.32 -5.34
CA LEU A 41 7.46 -7.51 -5.55
C LEU A 41 6.80 -7.14 -4.21
N LEU A 42 6.67 -8.07 -3.27
CA LEU A 42 6.17 -7.80 -1.92
C LEU A 42 7.06 -6.81 -1.16
N GLY A 43 8.38 -6.85 -1.38
CA GLY A 43 9.30 -5.86 -0.83
C GLY A 43 9.01 -4.44 -1.34
N LEU A 44 8.74 -4.28 -2.64
CA LEU A 44 8.33 -2.99 -3.23
C LEU A 44 6.98 -2.53 -2.67
N VAL A 45 6.01 -3.43 -2.53
CA VAL A 45 4.71 -3.13 -1.93
C VAL A 45 4.87 -2.71 -0.47
N ALA A 46 5.68 -3.42 0.32
CA ALA A 46 5.95 -3.08 1.71
C ALA A 46 6.63 -1.71 1.84
N ALA A 47 7.56 -1.39 0.95
CA ALA A 47 8.20 -0.07 0.90
C ALA A 47 7.18 1.04 0.59
N GLY A 48 6.32 0.84 -0.42
CA GLY A 48 5.24 1.79 -0.73
C GLY A 48 4.27 2.00 0.43
N ARG A 49 3.87 0.92 1.12
CA ARG A 49 3.01 1.00 2.31
C ARG A 49 3.70 1.70 3.48
N LEU A 50 5.01 1.51 3.65
CA LEU A 50 5.78 2.20 4.69
C LEU A 50 5.87 3.70 4.41
N VAL A 51 6.04 4.11 3.15
CA VAL A 51 6.00 5.51 2.72
C VAL A 51 4.61 6.10 2.98
N ALA A 52 3.54 5.40 2.60
CA ALA A 52 2.17 5.83 2.86
C ALA A 52 1.86 5.97 4.36
N TRP A 53 2.32 5.03 5.19
CA TRP A 53 2.19 5.13 6.65
C TRP A 53 2.94 6.34 7.21
N ARG A 54 4.17 6.60 6.77
CA ARG A 54 4.92 7.80 7.19
C ARG A 54 4.28 9.09 6.70
N ALA A 55 3.72 9.11 5.50
CA ALA A 55 2.95 10.24 5.01
C ALA A 55 1.73 10.48 5.90
N SER A 56 1.03 9.42 6.30
CA SER A 56 -0.11 9.48 7.23
C SER A 56 0.28 10.00 8.61
N ASP A 57 1.44 9.58 9.13
CA ASP A 57 1.97 10.03 10.41
C ASP A 57 2.36 11.51 10.37
N ARG A 58 3.00 11.95 9.28
CA ARG A 58 3.29 13.38 9.04
C ARG A 58 2.03 14.21 8.87
N LEU A 59 1.00 13.69 8.20
CA LEU A 59 -0.30 14.36 8.07
C LEU A 59 -1.03 14.50 9.42
N ALA A 60 -0.82 13.55 10.33
CA ALA A 60 -1.38 13.61 11.67
C ALA A 60 -0.72 14.68 12.54
N SER A 61 0.56 15.01 12.31
CA SER A 61 1.27 16.09 13.01
C SER A 61 1.21 17.43 12.28
N ASN A 62 1.08 17.42 10.96
CA ASN A 62 1.00 18.60 10.11
C ASN A 62 0.11 18.27 8.89
N PRO A 63 -1.13 18.80 8.84
CA PRO A 63 -2.06 18.57 7.72
C PRO A 63 -1.51 18.95 6.34
N PHE A 64 -0.47 19.78 6.29
CA PHE A 64 0.17 20.27 5.07
C PHE A 64 1.49 19.57 4.74
N ALA A 65 1.79 18.44 5.38
CA ALA A 65 3.04 17.75 5.13
C ALA A 65 3.14 17.09 3.74
N VAL A 66 2.00 16.87 3.05
CA VAL A 66 1.91 16.12 1.79
C VAL A 66 1.03 16.87 0.79
N SER A 67 1.50 17.02 -0.46
CA SER A 67 0.73 17.70 -1.52
C SER A 67 -0.26 16.75 -2.18
N TYR A 68 -1.27 17.31 -2.85
CA TYR A 68 -2.19 16.51 -3.66
C TYR A 68 -1.48 15.71 -4.76
N GLU A 69 -0.51 16.32 -5.45
CA GLU A 69 0.28 15.65 -6.48
C GLU A 69 1.10 14.49 -5.90
N GLN A 70 1.71 14.67 -4.73
CA GLN A 70 2.45 13.63 -4.02
C GLN A 70 1.53 12.47 -3.61
N ALA A 71 0.34 12.78 -3.07
CA ALA A 71 -0.65 11.78 -2.71
C ALA A 71 -1.14 11.01 -3.96
N SER A 72 -1.50 11.71 -5.03
CA SER A 72 -1.98 11.12 -6.29
C SER A 72 -0.92 10.23 -6.95
N ALA A 73 0.34 10.69 -7.01
CA ALA A 73 1.44 9.88 -7.54
C ALA A 73 1.69 8.63 -6.69
N ALA A 74 1.57 8.72 -5.36
CA ALA A 74 1.67 7.57 -4.47
C ALA A 74 0.53 6.57 -4.68
N ASP A 75 -0.71 7.06 -4.82
CA ASP A 75 -1.88 6.23 -5.07
C ASP A 75 -1.79 5.51 -6.43
N GLN A 76 -1.39 6.21 -7.49
CA GLN A 76 -1.17 5.61 -8.81
C GLN A 76 -0.14 4.47 -8.76
N ARG A 77 0.99 4.68 -8.07
CA ARG A 77 2.01 3.63 -7.88
C ARG A 77 1.45 2.46 -7.08
N ALA A 78 0.67 2.72 -6.04
CA ALA A 78 0.05 1.68 -5.22
C ALA A 78 -0.94 0.84 -6.03
N VAL A 79 -1.75 1.47 -6.91
CA VAL A 79 -2.66 0.78 -7.83
C VAL A 79 -1.90 -0.11 -8.81
N VAL A 80 -0.86 0.42 -9.46
CA VAL A 80 -0.04 -0.35 -10.42
C VAL A 80 0.61 -1.56 -9.73
N LEU A 81 1.24 -1.36 -8.57
CA LEU A 81 1.84 -2.44 -7.79
C LEU A 81 0.78 -3.45 -7.32
N GLY A 82 -0.43 -2.99 -6.98
CA GLY A 82 -1.56 -3.83 -6.62
C GLY A 82 -2.01 -4.74 -7.75
N VAL A 83 -2.21 -4.19 -8.96
CA VAL A 83 -2.61 -4.95 -10.16
C VAL A 83 -1.56 -5.99 -10.54
N VAL A 84 -0.28 -5.58 -10.59
CA VAL A 84 0.84 -6.50 -10.84
C VAL A 84 0.92 -7.57 -9.74
N GLY A 85 0.68 -7.17 -8.50
CA GLY A 85 0.57 -8.04 -7.33
C GLY A 85 -0.47 -9.13 -7.50
N ILE A 86 -1.70 -8.76 -7.86
CA ILE A 86 -2.80 -9.72 -8.05
C ILE A 86 -2.46 -10.73 -9.16
N GLY A 87 -1.90 -10.25 -10.28
CA GLY A 87 -1.48 -11.12 -11.38
C GLY A 87 -0.41 -12.13 -10.96
N ALA A 88 0.66 -11.66 -10.32
CA ALA A 88 1.73 -12.53 -9.85
C ALA A 88 1.27 -13.49 -8.73
N TYR A 89 0.35 -13.07 -7.85
CA TYR A 89 -0.27 -13.94 -6.86
C TYR A 89 -1.07 -15.08 -7.52
N ALA A 90 -1.89 -14.77 -8.53
CA ALA A 90 -2.68 -15.75 -9.26
C ALA A 90 -1.78 -16.79 -9.95
N VAL A 91 -0.75 -16.35 -10.68
CA VAL A 91 0.21 -17.24 -11.34
C VAL A 91 0.94 -18.12 -10.33
N THR A 92 1.46 -17.53 -9.24
CA THR A 92 2.15 -18.28 -8.17
C THR A 92 1.23 -19.30 -7.52
N GLY A 93 -0.03 -18.92 -7.25
CA GLY A 93 -1.05 -19.79 -6.66
C GLY A 93 -1.38 -20.97 -7.57
N LEU A 94 -1.61 -20.74 -8.87
CA LEU A 94 -1.87 -21.80 -9.84
C LEU A 94 -0.70 -22.80 -9.93
N LEU A 95 0.53 -22.29 -9.97
CA LEU A 95 1.72 -23.14 -9.93
C LEU A 95 1.77 -23.92 -8.61
N PHE A 96 1.62 -23.26 -7.47
CA PHE A 96 1.67 -23.91 -6.16
C PHE A 96 0.63 -25.03 -6.01
N VAL A 97 -0.62 -24.79 -6.41
CA VAL A 97 -1.71 -25.78 -6.36
C VAL A 97 -1.43 -26.95 -7.31
N THR A 98 -0.91 -26.67 -8.51
CA THR A 98 -0.53 -27.72 -9.49
C THR A 98 0.62 -28.58 -8.96
N TRP A 99 1.64 -27.95 -8.36
CA TRP A 99 2.73 -28.63 -7.67
C TRP A 99 2.22 -29.51 -6.54
N LEU A 100 1.36 -28.97 -5.67
CA LEU A 100 0.81 -29.68 -4.52
C LEU A 100 -0.01 -30.89 -4.96
N TRP A 101 -0.85 -30.74 -5.97
CA TRP A 101 -1.62 -31.83 -6.54
C TRP A 101 -0.72 -32.95 -7.08
N ARG A 102 0.35 -32.60 -7.81
CA ARG A 102 1.34 -33.59 -8.29
C ARG A 102 2.07 -34.28 -7.14
N ALA A 103 2.55 -33.51 -6.17
CA ALA A 103 3.26 -34.02 -5.00
C ALA A 103 2.37 -34.98 -4.20
N TYR A 104 1.09 -34.65 -4.03
CA TYR A 104 0.13 -35.48 -3.29
C TYR A 104 -0.22 -36.76 -4.06
N ARG A 105 -0.37 -36.70 -5.39
CA ARG A 105 -0.58 -37.90 -6.22
C ARG A 105 0.59 -38.88 -6.16
N ASN A 106 1.82 -38.38 -6.09
CA ASN A 106 3.02 -39.22 -6.00
C ASN A 106 3.06 -40.09 -4.74
N LEU A 107 2.35 -39.72 -3.67
CA LEU A 107 2.27 -40.54 -2.45
C LEU A 107 1.76 -41.95 -2.74
N THR A 108 0.85 -42.10 -3.70
CA THR A 108 0.33 -43.42 -4.12
C THR A 108 1.39 -44.33 -4.72
N ALA A 109 2.46 -43.77 -5.29
CA ALA A 109 3.57 -44.52 -5.85
C ALA A 109 4.61 -44.93 -4.79
N PHE A 110 4.60 -44.30 -3.61
CA PHE A 110 5.55 -44.60 -2.54
C PHE A 110 5.12 -45.78 -1.65
N GLN A 111 3.93 -46.35 -1.91
CA GLN A 111 3.35 -47.52 -1.22
C GLN A 111 3.24 -47.34 0.31
N GLN A 112 3.20 -46.10 0.80
CA GLN A 112 3.11 -45.74 2.22
C GLN A 112 1.66 -45.42 2.59
N ALA A 113 0.89 -46.45 2.94
CA ALA A 113 -0.49 -46.33 3.41
C ALA A 113 -1.49 -45.69 2.40
N PRO A 114 -2.80 -45.92 2.55
CA PRO A 114 -3.79 -45.13 1.82
C PRO A 114 -3.71 -43.67 2.25
N THR A 115 -3.66 -42.74 1.29
CA THR A 115 -3.70 -41.30 1.57
C THR A 115 -5.02 -40.95 2.25
N ARG A 116 -4.98 -40.09 3.27
CA ARG A 116 -6.15 -39.68 4.04
C ARG A 116 -7.17 -38.90 3.20
N PHE A 117 -6.70 -38.22 2.16
CA PHE A 117 -7.56 -37.46 1.25
C PHE A 117 -7.46 -37.97 -0.18
N ARG A 118 -8.51 -37.71 -0.97
CA ARG A 118 -8.47 -37.90 -2.42
C ARG A 118 -7.63 -36.78 -3.07
N PRO A 119 -6.88 -37.04 -4.14
CA PRO A 119 -6.01 -36.03 -4.77
C PRO A 119 -6.72 -34.74 -5.20
N GLY A 120 -8.00 -34.79 -5.56
CA GLY A 120 -8.78 -33.59 -5.91
C GLY A 120 -8.86 -32.56 -4.78
N TRP A 121 -8.73 -32.98 -3.52
CA TRP A 121 -8.70 -32.05 -2.38
C TRP A 121 -7.44 -31.18 -2.33
N ALA A 122 -6.35 -31.56 -3.00
CA ALA A 122 -5.18 -30.68 -3.14
C ALA A 122 -5.50 -29.38 -3.91
N ILE A 123 -6.58 -29.39 -4.71
CA ILE A 123 -7.10 -28.25 -5.46
C ILE A 123 -8.34 -27.69 -4.76
N GLY A 124 -9.36 -28.52 -4.51
CA GLY A 124 -10.65 -28.08 -3.98
C GLY A 124 -10.58 -27.45 -2.58
N ALA A 125 -9.58 -27.83 -1.76
CA ALA A 125 -9.41 -27.28 -0.42
C ALA A 125 -9.18 -25.76 -0.38
N TRP A 126 -8.73 -25.15 -1.48
CA TRP A 126 -8.46 -23.71 -1.54
C TRP A 126 -9.71 -22.86 -1.80
N PHE A 127 -10.74 -23.46 -2.38
CA PHE A 127 -11.94 -22.76 -2.85
C PHE A 127 -13.14 -22.91 -1.90
N VAL A 128 -13.09 -23.86 -0.96
CA VAL A 128 -14.16 -24.04 0.03
C VAL A 128 -13.87 -23.13 1.24
N PRO A 129 -14.75 -22.16 1.55
CA PRO A 129 -14.60 -21.31 2.73
C PRO A 129 -14.45 -22.14 4.01
N ILE A 130 -13.72 -21.61 5.00
CA ILE A 130 -13.38 -22.26 6.28
C ILE A 130 -12.44 -23.46 6.12
N LEU A 131 -12.71 -24.38 5.19
CA LEU A 131 -11.81 -25.50 4.89
C LEU A 131 -10.47 -25.01 4.34
N ASN A 132 -10.46 -23.91 3.60
CA ASN A 132 -9.23 -23.27 3.11
C ASN A 132 -8.29 -22.77 4.23
N LEU A 133 -8.75 -22.70 5.48
CA LEU A 133 -7.94 -22.34 6.65
C LEU A 133 -7.23 -23.54 7.30
N VAL A 134 -7.61 -24.78 6.96
CA VAL A 134 -7.12 -25.98 7.65
C VAL A 134 -6.68 -27.09 6.69
N ARG A 135 -7.47 -27.36 5.64
CA ARG A 135 -7.23 -28.49 4.73
C ARG A 135 -5.91 -28.37 3.97
N PRO A 136 -5.55 -27.21 3.37
CA PRO A 136 -4.29 -27.11 2.64
C PRO A 136 -3.07 -27.46 3.49
N LYS A 137 -3.03 -26.96 4.73
CA LYS A 137 -1.96 -27.29 5.70
C LYS A 137 -1.87 -28.79 5.97
N ARG A 138 -3.01 -29.46 6.20
CA ARG A 138 -3.04 -30.91 6.45
C ARG A 138 -2.50 -31.71 5.26
N ILE A 139 -2.82 -31.29 4.04
CA ILE A 139 -2.37 -31.94 2.78
C ILE A 139 -0.85 -31.78 2.62
N VAL A 140 -0.30 -30.58 2.83
CA VAL A 140 1.14 -30.32 2.75
C VAL A 140 1.91 -31.10 3.83
N ASP A 141 1.38 -31.18 5.04
CA ASP A 141 2.00 -31.94 6.13
C ASP A 141 2.01 -33.45 5.85
N GLU A 142 0.93 -33.96 5.23
CA GLU A 142 0.85 -35.36 4.81
C GLU A 142 1.83 -35.65 3.67
N CYS A 143 1.96 -34.75 2.69
CA CYS A 143 3.02 -34.82 1.68
C CYS A 143 4.40 -34.98 2.32
N TRP A 144 4.68 -34.24 3.40
CA TRP A 144 5.96 -34.36 4.11
C TRP A 144 6.11 -35.71 4.83
N ARG A 145 5.11 -36.10 5.64
CA ARG A 145 5.16 -37.31 6.47
C ARG A 145 5.24 -38.59 5.64
N GLU A 146 4.39 -38.72 4.62
CA GLU A 146 4.31 -39.94 3.80
C GLU A 146 5.44 -40.05 2.77
N SER A 147 6.28 -39.01 2.66
CA SER A 147 7.52 -39.05 1.89
C SER A 147 8.74 -39.51 2.71
N ALA A 148 8.57 -39.83 4.01
CA ALA A 148 9.65 -40.33 4.86
C ALA A 148 10.14 -41.74 4.45
N PRO A 149 11.44 -42.07 4.59
CA PRO A 149 11.90 -43.46 4.56
C PRO A 149 11.28 -44.28 5.70
N ARG A 150 10.98 -45.57 5.47
CA ARG A 150 10.45 -46.46 6.53
C ARG A 150 11.54 -46.95 7.47
N PRO A 151 11.20 -47.30 8.72
CA PRO A 151 12.11 -48.06 9.60
C PRO A 151 12.57 -49.39 8.99
N THR A 152 11.73 -50.00 8.13
CA THR A 152 12.07 -51.22 7.35
C THR A 152 13.12 -50.97 6.27
N ASP A 153 13.39 -49.71 5.92
CA ASP A 153 14.40 -49.34 4.91
C ASP A 153 15.80 -49.17 5.55
N GLY A 154 15.93 -49.40 6.87
CA GLY A 154 17.18 -49.49 7.61
C GLY A 154 17.20 -48.67 8.92
N PRO A 155 17.90 -49.13 9.98
CA PRO A 155 17.90 -48.48 11.29
C PRO A 155 18.48 -47.05 11.32
N ARG A 156 19.26 -46.65 10.32
CA ARG A 156 19.78 -45.27 10.17
C ARG A 156 18.77 -44.28 9.56
N LEU A 157 17.68 -44.78 8.97
CA LEU A 157 16.68 -43.99 8.23
C LEU A 157 15.37 -43.78 9.01
N ALA A 158 15.23 -44.40 10.18
CA ALA A 158 13.98 -44.52 10.95
C ALA A 158 13.53 -43.26 11.73
N ARG A 159 14.15 -42.09 11.52
CA ARG A 159 13.75 -40.85 12.21
C ARG A 159 13.30 -39.78 11.22
N THR A 160 12.02 -39.37 11.35
CA THR A 160 11.47 -37.99 11.30
C THR A 160 10.07 -37.95 10.65
N GLY A 161 9.04 -38.40 11.39
CA GLY A 161 7.63 -38.09 11.07
C GLY A 161 7.17 -36.70 11.55
N SER A 162 8.03 -35.98 12.28
CA SER A 162 7.74 -34.62 12.73
C SER A 162 7.79 -33.65 11.55
N VAL A 163 6.81 -32.75 11.50
CA VAL A 163 6.73 -31.69 10.49
C VAL A 163 7.66 -30.55 10.92
N PRO A 164 8.58 -30.08 10.07
CA PRO A 164 9.48 -28.98 10.40
C PRO A 164 8.72 -27.71 10.77
N TRP A 165 9.27 -26.94 11.70
CA TRP A 165 8.64 -25.71 12.22
C TRP A 165 8.30 -24.70 11.10
N VAL A 166 9.09 -24.65 10.01
CA VAL A 166 8.86 -23.75 8.87
C VAL A 166 7.51 -23.96 8.19
N PHE A 167 6.92 -25.17 8.27
CA PHE A 167 5.57 -25.43 7.74
C PHE A 167 4.52 -24.72 8.58
N HIS A 168 4.71 -24.71 9.91
CA HIS A 168 3.83 -24.00 10.84
C HIS A 168 4.00 -22.50 10.71
N LEU A 169 5.23 -22.01 10.55
CA LEU A 169 5.51 -20.60 10.29
C LEU A 169 4.82 -20.14 8.99
N TRP A 170 5.02 -20.86 7.88
CA TRP A 170 4.39 -20.56 6.60
C TRP A 170 2.87 -20.39 6.74
N TRP A 171 2.22 -21.36 7.38
CA TRP A 171 0.77 -21.33 7.52
C TRP A 171 0.31 -20.22 8.47
N GLY A 172 0.96 -20.05 9.61
CA GLY A 172 0.67 -19.00 10.57
C GLY A 172 0.76 -17.62 9.93
N LEU A 173 1.86 -17.33 9.23
CA LEU A 173 2.05 -16.07 8.51
C LEU A 173 1.03 -15.87 7.38
N THR A 174 0.66 -16.94 6.66
CA THR A 174 -0.36 -16.86 5.61
C THR A 174 -1.73 -16.46 6.17
N ILE A 175 -2.13 -17.03 7.31
CA ILE A 175 -3.40 -16.70 7.97
C ILE A 175 -3.35 -15.29 8.57
N THR A 176 -2.28 -14.97 9.30
CA THR A 176 -2.10 -13.65 9.91
C THR A 176 -2.10 -12.54 8.86
N GLY A 177 -1.33 -12.70 7.78
CA GLY A 177 -1.28 -11.73 6.68
C GLY A 177 -2.65 -11.50 6.04
N ARG A 178 -3.40 -12.57 5.75
CA ARG A 178 -4.76 -12.48 5.21
C ARG A 178 -5.72 -11.76 6.15
N PHE A 179 -5.65 -12.03 7.45
CA PHE A 179 -6.52 -11.39 8.44
C PHE A 179 -6.19 -9.90 8.59
N LEU A 180 -4.91 -9.56 8.73
CA LEU A 180 -4.46 -8.16 8.83
C LEU A 180 -4.76 -7.36 7.56
N GLY A 181 -4.55 -7.94 6.38
CA GLY A 181 -4.87 -7.32 5.09
C GLY A 181 -6.36 -7.12 4.86
N SER A 182 -7.21 -8.04 5.34
CA SER A 182 -8.67 -7.91 5.23
C SER A 182 -9.23 -6.83 6.14
N TRP A 183 -8.60 -6.60 7.31
CA TRP A 183 -9.01 -5.56 8.25
C TRP A 183 -8.93 -4.15 7.67
N PHE A 184 -8.03 -3.92 6.71
CA PHE A 184 -7.98 -2.66 5.97
C PHE A 184 -9.28 -2.36 5.23
N TRP A 185 -10.00 -3.37 4.72
CA TRP A 185 -11.21 -3.18 3.92
C TRP A 185 -12.52 -3.13 4.74
N LEU A 186 -12.45 -3.49 6.02
CA LEU A 186 -13.63 -3.62 6.90
C LEU A 186 -14.01 -2.33 7.66
N GLY A 187 -13.18 -1.28 7.62
CA GLY A 187 -13.47 -0.01 8.32
C GLY A 187 -13.95 1.09 7.38
N SER A 188 -14.88 1.93 7.84
CA SER A 188 -15.34 3.12 7.11
C SER A 188 -14.18 4.07 6.78
N PRO A 189 -14.14 4.69 5.58
CA PRO A 189 -13.12 5.68 5.20
C PRO A 189 -13.11 6.92 6.12
N ASP A 190 -14.25 7.21 6.75
CA ASP A 190 -14.61 8.50 7.32
C ASP A 190 -14.11 8.71 8.77
N GLN A 191 -13.21 7.86 9.26
CA GLN A 191 -12.65 7.96 10.62
C GLN A 191 -11.16 8.34 10.58
N PRO A 192 -10.84 9.65 10.49
CA PRO A 192 -9.46 10.15 10.39
C PRO A 192 -8.54 9.61 11.50
N GLY A 193 -9.07 9.43 12.71
CA GLY A 193 -8.30 8.96 13.87
C GLY A 193 -7.77 7.53 13.76
N LEU A 194 -8.36 6.69 12.90
CA LEU A 194 -7.94 5.30 12.69
C LEU A 194 -7.00 5.11 11.50
N PHE A 195 -6.86 6.13 10.65
CA PHE A 195 -6.13 6.03 9.38
C PHE A 195 -4.66 5.60 9.57
N ARG A 196 -3.95 6.25 10.51
CA ARG A 196 -2.55 5.91 10.84
C ARG A 196 -2.34 4.46 11.27
N TRP A 197 -3.27 3.93 12.08
CA TRP A 197 -3.16 2.57 12.60
C TRP A 197 -3.47 1.55 11.52
N ARG A 198 -4.44 1.83 10.64
CA ARG A 198 -4.73 1.00 9.47
C ARG A 198 -3.54 0.95 8.51
N ALA A 199 -2.89 2.08 8.26
CA ALA A 199 -1.67 2.13 7.46
C ALA A 199 -0.53 1.31 8.08
N LEU A 200 -0.37 1.32 9.41
CA LEU A 200 0.59 0.45 10.09
C LEU A 200 0.26 -1.04 9.91
N LEU A 201 -1.01 -1.42 10.05
CA LEU A 201 -1.43 -2.82 9.88
C LEU A 201 -1.15 -3.34 8.47
N THR A 202 -1.30 -2.52 7.43
CA THR A 202 -0.99 -2.94 6.06
C THR A 202 0.51 -3.12 5.82
N VAL A 203 1.37 -2.33 6.50
CA VAL A 203 2.82 -2.53 6.52
C VAL A 203 3.15 -3.88 7.17
N VAL A 204 2.61 -4.14 8.37
CA VAL A 204 2.82 -5.42 9.08
C VAL A 204 2.32 -6.60 8.25
N ALA A 205 1.16 -6.47 7.59
CA ALA A 205 0.62 -7.48 6.70
C ALA A 205 1.56 -7.78 5.52
N ALA A 206 2.15 -6.76 4.89
CA ALA A 206 3.07 -6.96 3.77
C ALA A 206 4.33 -7.71 4.19
N PHE A 207 4.90 -7.40 5.36
CA PHE A 207 6.02 -8.15 5.92
C PHE A 207 5.64 -9.59 6.28
N ALA A 208 4.45 -9.81 6.84
CA ALA A 208 3.96 -11.15 7.14
C ALA A 208 3.79 -11.99 5.85
N GLU A 209 3.25 -11.41 4.78
CA GLU A 209 3.13 -12.05 3.47
C GLU A 209 4.48 -12.38 2.85
N MET A 210 5.45 -11.48 2.95
CA MET A 210 6.82 -11.72 2.46
C MET A 210 7.47 -12.88 3.24
N GLY A 211 7.32 -12.90 4.56
CA GLY A 211 7.77 -14.01 5.40
C GLY A 211 7.05 -15.33 5.06
N ALA A 212 5.75 -15.28 4.77
CA ALA A 212 4.98 -16.45 4.33
C ALA A 212 5.51 -17.00 3.00
N ALA A 213 5.81 -16.13 2.02
CA ALA A 213 6.40 -16.52 0.75
C ALA A 213 7.78 -17.18 0.93
N GLY A 214 8.63 -16.62 1.80
CA GLY A 214 9.93 -17.22 2.14
C GLY A 214 9.81 -18.58 2.82
N ALA A 215 8.86 -18.73 3.75
CA ALA A 215 8.58 -20.02 4.38
C ALA A 215 7.98 -21.04 3.39
N ALA A 216 7.09 -20.60 2.48
CA ALA A 216 6.52 -21.43 1.41
C ALA A 216 7.60 -21.95 0.45
N PHE A 217 8.54 -21.10 0.07
CA PHE A 217 9.73 -21.48 -0.70
C PHE A 217 10.46 -22.65 -0.05
N TRP A 218 10.70 -22.58 1.27
CA TRP A 218 11.34 -23.66 2.02
C TRP A 218 10.48 -24.92 2.11
N VAL A 219 9.17 -24.79 2.34
CA VAL A 219 8.24 -25.92 2.32
C VAL A 219 8.31 -26.67 0.98
N VAL A 220 8.23 -25.96 -0.15
CA VAL A 220 8.35 -26.55 -1.49
C VAL A 220 9.69 -27.23 -1.69
N THR A 221 10.77 -26.58 -1.27
CA THR A 221 12.14 -27.10 -1.36
C THR A 221 12.28 -28.42 -0.59
N LEU A 222 11.82 -28.43 0.65
CA LEU A 222 11.94 -29.56 1.55
C LEU A 222 11.09 -30.75 1.06
N VAL A 223 9.83 -30.52 0.69
CA VAL A 223 8.96 -31.57 0.15
C VAL A 223 9.51 -32.12 -1.17
N THR A 224 9.93 -31.25 -2.09
CA THR A 224 10.48 -31.67 -3.39
C THR A 224 11.73 -32.52 -3.23
N ARG A 225 12.67 -32.10 -2.36
CA ARG A 225 13.89 -32.87 -2.08
C ARG A 225 13.58 -34.21 -1.42
N ARG A 226 12.65 -34.23 -0.46
CA ARG A 226 12.26 -35.45 0.25
C ARG A 226 11.60 -36.47 -0.68
N GLN A 227 10.70 -36.02 -1.56
CA GLN A 227 10.08 -36.88 -2.57
C GLN A 227 11.08 -37.40 -3.60
N ALA A 228 12.00 -36.55 -4.09
CA ALA A 228 13.04 -36.99 -5.02
C ALA A 228 13.98 -38.04 -4.40
N ALA A 229 14.39 -37.84 -3.14
CA ALA A 229 15.19 -38.81 -2.40
C ALA A 229 14.43 -40.15 -2.18
N ARG A 230 13.12 -40.07 -1.93
CA ARG A 230 12.27 -41.26 -1.81
C ARG A 230 12.14 -41.99 -3.14
N ALA A 231 11.87 -41.28 -4.23
CA ALA A 231 11.79 -41.87 -5.56
C ALA A 231 13.10 -42.54 -5.98
N ALA A 232 14.24 -41.92 -5.68
CA ALA A 232 15.56 -42.50 -5.93
C ALA A 232 15.80 -43.79 -5.12
N SER A 233 15.44 -43.83 -3.83
CA SER A 233 15.61 -45.05 -3.01
C SER A 233 14.70 -46.21 -3.45
N LEU A 234 13.57 -45.91 -4.08
CA LEU A 234 12.66 -46.91 -4.67
C LEU A 234 13.02 -47.29 -6.12
N GLY A 235 14.08 -46.70 -6.69
CA GLY A 235 14.47 -46.93 -8.09
C GLY A 235 13.51 -46.35 -9.13
N LEU A 236 12.60 -45.46 -8.72
CA LEU A 236 11.64 -44.77 -9.59
C LEU A 236 12.30 -43.62 -10.38
N GLU A 237 13.43 -43.09 -9.91
CA GLU A 237 14.17 -42.00 -10.55
C GLU A 237 15.68 -42.35 -10.59
N LYS A 238 16.25 -42.50 -11.80
CA LYS A 238 17.63 -43.00 -12.01
C LYS A 238 18.72 -41.98 -11.64
N THR A 239 18.41 -40.69 -11.65
CA THR A 239 19.36 -39.61 -11.33
C THR A 239 18.64 -38.49 -10.58
N PRO A 240 18.93 -38.26 -9.28
CA PRO A 240 18.44 -37.05 -8.63
C PRO A 240 19.10 -35.85 -9.31
N ARG A 241 18.32 -35.10 -10.11
CA ARG A 241 18.80 -33.80 -10.62
C ARG A 241 19.15 -32.93 -9.41
N PRO A 242 20.36 -32.33 -9.33
CA PRO A 242 20.72 -31.51 -8.20
C PRO A 242 19.77 -30.31 -8.13
N VAL A 243 18.89 -30.32 -7.13
CA VAL A 243 18.13 -29.12 -6.74
C VAL A 243 19.17 -28.07 -6.38
N SER A 244 19.00 -26.85 -6.89
CA SER A 244 19.95 -25.75 -6.74
C SER A 244 20.45 -25.61 -5.29
N ARG A 245 21.77 -25.48 -5.13
CA ARG A 245 22.49 -25.40 -3.84
C ARG A 245 22.03 -24.17 -3.04
N PRO A 246 22.17 -24.19 -1.69
CA PRO A 246 21.87 -23.05 -0.82
C PRO A 246 22.58 -21.72 -1.20
N ALA A 247 23.69 -21.75 -1.95
CA ALA A 247 24.33 -20.54 -2.48
C ALA A 247 23.45 -19.81 -3.53
N ALA A 248 22.72 -20.55 -4.36
CA ALA A 248 21.71 -19.95 -5.24
C ALA A 248 20.53 -19.39 -4.44
N VAL A 249 20.23 -19.96 -3.26
CA VAL A 249 19.20 -19.47 -2.32
C VAL A 249 19.60 -18.12 -1.72
N LEU A 250 20.89 -17.90 -1.44
CA LEU A 250 21.41 -16.61 -0.95
C LEU A 250 21.30 -15.50 -1.99
N VAL A 251 21.47 -15.82 -3.27
CA VAL A 251 21.25 -14.87 -4.37
C VAL A 251 19.75 -14.68 -4.64
N ILE A 252 18.96 -15.74 -4.63
CA ILE A 252 17.52 -15.69 -4.95
C ILE A 252 16.68 -15.05 -3.83
N VAL A 253 17.07 -15.19 -2.56
CA VAL A 253 16.40 -14.56 -1.40
C VAL A 253 17.10 -13.24 -1.03
N GLY A 254 18.43 -13.21 -1.12
CA GLY A 254 19.22 -12.03 -0.79
C GLY A 254 19.08 -10.93 -1.83
N LEU A 255 19.01 -11.22 -3.14
CA LEU A 255 18.91 -10.16 -4.15
C LEU A 255 17.58 -9.38 -4.07
N PRO A 256 16.40 -10.02 -3.87
CA PRO A 256 15.15 -9.28 -3.64
C PRO A 256 15.12 -8.57 -2.28
N LEU A 257 15.67 -9.17 -1.22
CA LEU A 257 15.79 -8.52 0.10
C LEU A 257 16.77 -7.35 0.08
N VAL A 258 17.88 -7.46 -0.66
CA VAL A 258 18.89 -6.40 -0.85
C VAL A 258 18.35 -5.35 -1.80
N ALA A 259 17.63 -5.71 -2.86
CA ALA A 259 16.94 -4.75 -3.72
C ALA A 259 15.86 -4.00 -2.95
N ALA A 260 15.05 -4.68 -2.13
CA ALA A 260 14.11 -4.05 -1.21
C ALA A 260 14.86 -3.18 -0.17
N ALA A 261 15.91 -3.67 0.47
CA ALA A 261 16.69 -2.93 1.45
C ALA A 261 17.54 -1.80 0.85
N ALA A 262 17.81 -1.79 -0.47
CA ALA A 262 18.49 -0.72 -1.18
C ALA A 262 17.48 0.32 -1.72
N THR A 263 16.29 -0.12 -2.12
CA THR A 263 15.21 0.78 -2.55
C THR A 263 14.49 1.41 -1.37
N VAL A 264 14.40 0.74 -0.22
CA VAL A 264 13.78 1.28 1.00
C VAL A 264 14.47 2.57 1.43
N PRO A 265 15.80 2.67 1.62
CA PRO A 265 16.47 3.93 1.89
C PRO A 265 16.25 4.99 0.81
N ALA A 266 16.19 4.64 -0.48
CA ALA A 266 15.90 5.63 -1.54
C ALA A 266 14.45 6.15 -1.50
N LEU A 267 13.47 5.27 -1.21
CA LEU A 267 12.05 5.62 -1.01
C LEU A 267 11.79 6.31 0.34
N VAL A 268 12.58 5.99 1.37
CA VAL A 268 12.46 6.49 2.75
C VAL A 268 13.24 7.78 2.96
N ALA A 269 14.41 7.91 2.32
CA ALA A 269 15.24 9.11 2.33
C ALA A 269 14.83 10.10 1.23
N TRP A 270 13.71 9.87 0.55
CA TRP A 270 13.02 10.89 -0.23
C TRP A 270 12.48 11.97 0.72
N HIS A 271 13.40 12.80 1.21
CA HIS A 271 13.12 14.11 1.78
C HIS A 271 12.78 15.03 0.62
N GLU A 272 11.61 14.82 0.02
CA GLU A 272 11.01 15.92 -0.73
C GLU A 272 10.69 17.03 0.26
N PRO A 273 10.96 18.31 -0.08
CA PRO A 273 10.58 19.42 0.77
C PRO A 273 9.10 19.30 1.12
N PRO A 274 8.70 19.68 2.34
CA PRO A 274 7.31 19.61 2.72
C PRO A 274 6.48 20.37 1.69
N ALA A 275 5.32 19.80 1.32
CA ALA A 275 4.42 20.41 0.35
C ALA A 275 4.08 21.86 0.70
N PHE A 276 4.08 22.14 2.00
CA PHE A 276 4.04 23.46 2.55
C PHE A 276 5.07 23.66 3.67
N VAL A 277 5.74 24.81 3.72
CA VAL A 277 6.58 25.22 4.84
C VAL A 277 5.67 25.76 5.94
N VAL A 278 5.59 25.06 7.07
CA VAL A 278 4.76 25.51 8.20
C VAL A 278 5.43 26.62 8.98
N ILE A 279 4.68 27.69 9.27
CA ILE A 279 5.16 28.90 9.92
C ILE A 279 4.32 29.14 11.17
N GLY A 280 4.67 28.43 12.25
CA GLY A 280 4.11 28.66 13.58
C GLY A 280 2.60 28.38 13.73
N GLY A 281 2.09 28.69 14.93
CA GLY A 281 0.68 28.59 15.29
C GLY A 281 0.33 27.40 16.18
N LEU A 282 0.24 27.64 17.50
CA LEU A 282 -0.38 26.73 18.48
C LEU A 282 -1.08 27.48 19.62
N ASP A 283 -0.73 28.74 19.86
CA ASP A 283 -1.36 29.56 20.88
C ASP A 283 -2.64 30.21 20.32
N PRO A 284 -3.84 29.81 20.78
CA PRO A 284 -5.10 30.39 20.31
C PRO A 284 -5.35 31.81 20.84
N GLU A 285 -4.60 32.27 21.85
CA GLU A 285 -4.82 33.57 22.48
C GLU A 285 -3.98 34.70 21.84
N GLN A 286 -3.01 34.38 20.97
CA GLN A 286 -2.12 35.35 20.35
C GLN A 286 -2.40 35.54 18.85
N GLU A 287 -2.68 36.78 18.44
CA GLU A 287 -2.71 37.18 17.03
C GLU A 287 -1.33 36.98 16.40
N GLN A 288 -1.30 36.39 15.21
CA GLN A 288 -0.09 36.12 14.44
C GLN A 288 0.01 37.05 13.25
N ARG A 289 1.24 37.28 12.78
CA ARG A 289 1.52 38.10 11.60
C ARG A 289 2.38 37.33 10.62
N TYR A 290 2.00 37.36 9.36
CA TYR A 290 2.81 36.88 8.25
C TYR A 290 3.38 38.08 7.49
N GLU A 291 4.70 38.10 7.29
CA GLU A 291 5.41 39.08 6.46
C GLU A 291 6.55 38.40 5.73
N ALA A 292 6.27 37.91 4.52
CA ALA A 292 7.28 37.32 3.66
C ALA A 292 6.90 37.49 2.20
N HIS A 293 7.90 37.43 1.31
CA HIS A 293 7.71 37.50 -0.14
C HIS A 293 6.98 38.76 -0.66
N GLY A 294 6.88 39.82 0.14
CA GLY A 294 6.17 41.06 -0.21
C GLY A 294 4.66 41.01 0.05
N VAL A 295 4.18 40.06 0.86
CA VAL A 295 2.78 39.97 1.31
C VAL A 295 2.76 40.05 2.84
N GLY A 296 1.90 40.90 3.40
CA GLY A 296 1.83 41.14 4.84
C GLY A 296 0.39 41.08 5.36
N PHE A 297 0.09 40.24 6.35
CA PHE A 297 -1.25 40.22 6.97
C PHE A 297 -1.28 39.64 8.37
N ARG A 298 -2.38 39.90 9.06
CA ARG A 298 -2.64 39.38 10.42
C ARG A 298 -3.68 38.27 10.38
N TYR A 299 -3.50 37.28 11.23
CA TYR A 299 -4.43 36.17 11.38
C TYR A 299 -4.55 35.73 12.85
N PRO A 300 -5.72 35.19 13.26
CA PRO A 300 -5.92 34.72 14.63
C PRO A 300 -4.98 33.57 15.01
N GLY A 301 -4.71 33.45 16.32
CA GLY A 301 -4.08 32.26 16.90
C GLY A 301 -4.93 30.99 16.69
N GLY A 302 -4.31 29.81 16.84
CA GLY A 302 -5.00 28.52 16.64
C GLY A 302 -5.16 28.07 15.18
N TYR A 303 -4.61 28.83 14.24
CA TYR A 303 -4.40 28.43 12.85
C TYR A 303 -2.96 27.99 12.63
N VAL A 304 -2.79 26.95 11.81
CA VAL A 304 -1.49 26.55 11.27
C VAL A 304 -1.33 27.22 9.91
N ALA A 305 -0.29 28.02 9.77
CA ALA A 305 0.07 28.68 8.52
C ALA A 305 1.06 27.83 7.73
N ALA A 306 0.83 27.67 6.43
CA ALA A 306 1.64 26.82 5.58
C ALA A 306 1.88 27.44 4.19
N GLU A 307 3.13 27.74 3.87
CA GLU A 307 3.60 28.33 2.62
C GLU A 307 3.81 27.28 1.52
N SER A 308 3.33 27.49 0.29
CA SER A 308 3.61 26.62 -0.87
C SER A 308 3.93 27.44 -2.11
N SER A 309 4.59 26.80 -3.09
CA SER A 309 4.72 27.38 -4.42
C SER A 309 3.36 27.68 -5.04
N GLY A 310 2.31 26.87 -4.83
CA GLY A 310 0.96 27.09 -5.38
C GLY A 310 0.60 26.23 -6.61
N PHE A 311 1.59 25.71 -7.34
CA PHE A 311 1.38 24.77 -8.46
C PHE A 311 1.83 23.34 -8.14
N GLY A 312 2.23 23.05 -6.90
CA GLY A 312 2.80 21.76 -6.52
C GLY A 312 3.86 21.88 -5.43
N SER A 313 4.55 20.77 -5.13
CA SER A 313 5.59 20.73 -4.09
C SER A 313 6.74 21.69 -4.42
N GLY A 314 7.01 22.65 -3.52
CA GLY A 314 8.09 23.61 -3.70
C GLY A 314 7.97 24.80 -2.75
N LYS A 315 9.07 25.50 -2.50
CA LYS A 315 9.06 26.73 -1.68
C LYS A 315 8.46 27.89 -2.47
N PRO A 316 7.76 28.82 -1.81
CA PRO A 316 7.34 30.06 -2.45
C PRO A 316 8.55 30.85 -2.95
N THR A 317 8.30 31.69 -3.95
CA THR A 317 9.26 32.66 -4.45
C THR A 317 8.64 34.05 -4.39
N TYR A 318 9.46 35.08 -4.62
CA TYR A 318 8.92 36.42 -4.80
C TYR A 318 7.96 36.52 -6.00
N GLY A 319 8.17 35.74 -7.07
CA GLY A 319 7.32 35.80 -8.25
C GLY A 319 6.03 34.99 -8.13
N TYR A 320 6.01 33.93 -7.30
CA TYR A 320 4.84 33.06 -7.19
C TYR A 320 4.84 32.31 -5.86
N GLY A 321 3.68 32.22 -5.23
CA GLY A 321 3.51 31.51 -3.97
C GLY A 321 2.09 31.57 -3.42
N MET A 322 1.84 30.77 -2.39
CA MET A 322 0.62 30.80 -1.60
C MET A 322 0.92 30.51 -0.13
N ILE A 323 0.04 30.96 0.75
CA ILE A 323 -0.01 30.60 2.17
C ILE A 323 -1.43 30.16 2.50
N ALA A 324 -1.55 28.96 3.08
CA ALA A 324 -2.79 28.39 3.56
C ALA A 324 -2.83 28.47 5.09
N LEU A 325 -3.94 28.97 5.64
CA LEU A 325 -4.23 28.97 7.06
C LEU A 325 -5.34 27.95 7.33
N THR A 326 -5.01 26.90 8.08
CA THR A 326 -5.99 25.88 8.47
C THR A 326 -6.16 25.88 9.99
N PRO A 327 -7.40 25.90 10.49
CA PRO A 327 -7.69 25.84 11.92
C PRO A 327 -7.34 24.48 12.52
N GLU A 328 -6.66 24.46 13.66
CA GLU A 328 -6.36 23.21 14.37
C GLU A 328 -7.45 22.84 15.38
N THR A 329 -7.99 23.83 16.08
CA THR A 329 -8.98 23.60 17.13
C THR A 329 -10.36 23.28 16.51
N PRO A 330 -11.08 22.27 17.03
CA PRO A 330 -12.43 21.95 16.53
C PRO A 330 -13.40 23.13 16.55
N ALA A 331 -13.19 24.10 17.44
CA ALA A 331 -13.98 25.33 17.53
C ALA A 331 -13.78 26.28 16.34
N LEU A 332 -12.61 26.23 15.68
CA LEU A 332 -12.24 27.08 14.54
C LEU A 332 -12.35 26.35 13.18
N ARG A 333 -12.72 25.06 13.16
CA ARG A 333 -12.80 24.23 11.93
C ARG A 333 -13.95 24.56 10.98
N ASP A 334 -14.57 25.72 11.14
CA ASP A 334 -15.66 26.14 10.27
C ASP A 334 -15.15 26.62 8.90
N HIS A 335 -13.92 27.14 8.79
CA HIS A 335 -13.35 27.63 7.53
C HIS A 335 -11.83 27.49 7.39
N TYR A 336 -11.32 27.65 6.17
CA TYR A 336 -9.90 27.85 5.89
C TYR A 336 -9.68 29.04 4.95
N LEU A 337 -8.50 29.66 5.07
CA LEU A 337 -8.10 30.82 4.28
C LEU A 337 -6.87 30.47 3.45
N VAL A 338 -6.86 30.87 2.18
CA VAL A 338 -5.68 30.80 1.31
C VAL A 338 -5.42 32.19 0.74
N VAL A 339 -4.18 32.63 0.83
CA VAL A 339 -3.68 33.86 0.19
C VAL A 339 -2.61 33.46 -0.82
N GLU A 340 -2.70 33.95 -2.05
CA GLU A 340 -1.77 33.60 -3.13
C GLU A 340 -1.31 34.83 -3.92
N TRP A 341 -0.15 34.73 -4.56
CA TRP A 341 0.44 35.80 -5.35
C TRP A 341 1.15 35.27 -6.59
N ALA A 342 1.09 36.04 -7.67
CA ALA A 342 1.74 35.72 -8.93
C ALA A 342 2.20 36.99 -9.67
N SER A 343 3.42 36.97 -10.22
CA SER A 343 3.98 38.02 -11.06
C SER A 343 3.69 37.75 -12.54
N GLY A 344 3.44 38.80 -13.32
CA GLY A 344 3.23 38.70 -14.77
C GLY A 344 1.82 38.26 -15.20
N LEU A 345 0.86 38.25 -14.27
CA LEU A 345 -0.57 38.10 -14.54
C LEU A 345 -1.28 39.45 -14.32
N THR A 346 -2.39 39.66 -15.04
CA THR A 346 -3.13 40.93 -15.02
C THR A 346 -4.54 40.76 -14.45
N THR A 347 -5.24 41.86 -14.18
CA THR A 347 -6.65 41.84 -13.75
C THR A 347 -7.58 41.29 -14.82
N ASP A 348 -7.21 41.34 -16.09
CA ASP A 348 -8.02 40.79 -17.18
C ASP A 348 -8.12 39.25 -17.09
N ASP A 349 -7.11 38.60 -16.49
CA ASP A 349 -7.08 37.16 -16.25
C ASP A 349 -7.89 36.75 -15.00
N ALA A 350 -8.20 37.70 -14.10
CA ALA A 350 -8.80 37.44 -12.79
C ALA A 350 -10.13 36.67 -12.90
N ALA A 351 -11.00 37.02 -13.83
CA ALA A 351 -12.29 36.35 -14.00
C ALA A 351 -12.13 34.88 -14.45
N GLU A 352 -11.15 34.60 -15.31
CA GLU A 352 -10.83 33.25 -15.76
C GLU A 352 -10.22 32.42 -14.63
N PHE A 353 -9.31 33.01 -13.83
CA PHE A 353 -8.76 32.38 -12.63
C PHE A 353 -9.83 32.09 -11.58
N ILE A 354 -10.75 33.03 -11.31
CA ILE A 354 -11.88 32.80 -10.39
C ILE A 354 -12.69 31.59 -10.87
N ALA A 355 -13.02 31.53 -12.16
CA ALA A 355 -13.78 30.41 -12.72
C ALA A 355 -13.01 29.09 -12.60
N ALA A 356 -11.71 29.07 -12.95
CA ALA A 356 -10.87 27.89 -12.88
C ALA A 356 -10.68 27.37 -11.44
N VAL A 357 -10.47 28.27 -10.48
CA VAL A 357 -10.31 27.90 -9.07
C VAL A 357 -11.62 27.44 -8.45
N VAL A 358 -12.72 28.11 -8.73
CA VAL A 358 -14.04 27.64 -8.27
C VAL A 358 -14.35 26.27 -8.87
N ASP A 359 -14.04 26.05 -10.15
CA ASP A 359 -14.20 24.74 -10.78
C ASP A 359 -13.33 23.67 -10.10
N MET A 360 -12.07 23.98 -9.82
CA MET A 360 -11.15 23.09 -9.09
C MET A 360 -11.67 22.73 -7.69
N VAL A 361 -12.12 23.72 -6.92
CA VAL A 361 -12.58 23.55 -5.53
C VAL A 361 -13.92 22.81 -5.45
N THR A 362 -14.78 22.97 -6.44
CA THR A 362 -16.13 22.37 -6.46
C THR A 362 -16.23 21.12 -7.34
N ARG A 363 -15.11 20.58 -7.82
CA ARG A 363 -15.10 19.41 -8.69
C ARG A 363 -15.44 18.15 -7.90
N THR A 364 -16.52 17.49 -8.29
CA THR A 364 -16.94 16.19 -7.76
C THR A 364 -16.32 15.06 -8.59
N GLU A 365 -16.19 13.85 -8.02
CA GLU A 365 -15.75 12.66 -8.76
C GLU A 365 -16.70 12.31 -9.93
N SER A 366 -17.97 12.74 -9.84
CA SER A 366 -19.01 12.53 -10.86
C SER A 366 -18.96 13.54 -12.02
N GLY A 367 -18.08 14.55 -11.96
CA GLY A 367 -17.91 15.56 -13.01
C GLY A 367 -19.11 16.49 -13.22
N SER A 368 -20.11 16.44 -12.35
CA SER A 368 -21.33 17.25 -12.43
C SER A 368 -21.27 18.40 -11.42
N PRO A 369 -21.27 19.67 -11.86
CA PRO A 369 -21.09 20.79 -10.94
C PRO A 369 -22.39 21.03 -10.15
N LEU A 370 -22.44 20.56 -8.91
CA LEU A 370 -23.52 20.88 -7.97
C LEU A 370 -23.29 22.26 -7.33
N ARG A 371 -23.00 23.30 -8.13
CA ARG A 371 -22.58 24.62 -7.63
C ARG A 371 -23.55 25.75 -8.00
N ARG A 372 -23.76 26.68 -7.07
CA ARG A 372 -24.39 27.99 -7.29
C ARG A 372 -23.32 29.07 -7.15
N LEU A 373 -23.29 29.99 -8.10
CA LEU A 373 -22.37 31.12 -8.17
C LEU A 373 -23.12 32.43 -8.00
N SER A 374 -22.52 33.41 -7.34
CA SER A 374 -22.98 34.81 -7.39
C SER A 374 -22.38 35.54 -8.58
N ASP A 375 -22.87 36.75 -8.84
CA ASP A 375 -22.25 37.67 -9.79
C ASP A 375 -20.86 38.11 -9.30
N LEU A 376 -20.03 38.62 -10.21
CA LEU A 376 -18.75 39.21 -9.81
C LEU A 376 -19.02 40.53 -9.08
N VAL A 377 -18.30 40.76 -7.99
CA VAL A 377 -18.38 41.96 -7.16
C VAL A 377 -16.99 42.57 -7.03
N HIS A 378 -16.91 43.89 -7.06
CA HIS A 378 -15.67 44.64 -6.86
C HIS A 378 -15.60 45.08 -5.41
N LEU A 379 -14.56 44.62 -4.70
CA LEU A 379 -14.33 44.92 -3.29
C LEU A 379 -13.12 45.85 -3.16
N PRO A 380 -13.14 46.83 -2.25
CA PRO A 380 -12.00 47.71 -2.03
C PRO A 380 -10.82 46.96 -1.41
N PHE A 381 -9.60 47.23 -1.88
CA PHE A 381 -8.37 46.67 -1.32
C PHE A 381 -7.21 47.68 -1.43
N GLY A 382 -6.86 48.32 -0.31
CA GLY A 382 -5.88 49.42 -0.30
C GLY A 382 -6.32 50.57 -1.22
N SER A 383 -5.48 50.95 -2.19
CA SER A 383 -5.83 51.93 -3.24
C SER A 383 -6.41 51.30 -4.51
N GLY A 384 -6.55 49.97 -4.55
CA GLY A 384 -7.08 49.22 -5.68
C GLY A 384 -8.38 48.49 -5.35
N GLU A 385 -8.69 47.50 -6.18
CA GLU A 385 -9.88 46.66 -6.04
C GLU A 385 -9.55 45.18 -6.25
N VAL A 386 -10.36 44.33 -5.62
CA VAL A 386 -10.37 42.88 -5.79
C VAL A 386 -11.69 42.49 -6.41
N VAL A 387 -11.65 41.82 -7.56
CA VAL A 387 -12.81 41.20 -8.17
C VAL A 387 -13.05 39.87 -7.46
N ALA A 388 -14.24 39.67 -6.89
CA ALA A 388 -14.57 38.51 -6.10
C ALA A 388 -15.90 37.88 -6.49
N ARG A 389 -16.07 36.61 -6.15
CA ARG A 389 -17.33 35.87 -6.29
C ARG A 389 -17.47 34.85 -5.18
N THR A 390 -18.71 34.67 -4.73
CA THR A 390 -19.09 33.60 -3.80
C THR A 390 -19.63 32.38 -4.53
N PHE A 391 -19.45 31.20 -3.93
CA PHE A 391 -19.96 29.94 -4.43
C PHE A 391 -20.55 29.10 -3.29
N SER A 392 -21.43 28.18 -3.64
CA SER A 392 -21.82 27.05 -2.77
C SER A 392 -21.95 25.80 -3.59
N ALA A 393 -21.58 24.65 -3.04
CA ALA A 393 -21.87 23.36 -3.63
C ALA A 393 -22.42 22.35 -2.62
N SER A 394 -23.16 21.35 -3.09
CA SER A 394 -23.67 20.27 -2.23
C SER A 394 -23.71 18.95 -2.95
N GLU A 395 -23.20 17.88 -2.33
CA GLU A 395 -23.25 16.51 -2.85
C GLU A 395 -23.57 15.56 -1.70
N GLY A 396 -24.49 14.62 -1.91
CA GLY A 396 -24.81 13.58 -0.91
C GLY A 396 -25.30 14.11 0.46
N GLY A 397 -25.80 15.33 0.53
CA GLY A 397 -26.22 15.98 1.78
C GLY A 397 -25.13 16.76 2.51
N ALA A 398 -23.87 16.71 2.04
CA ALA A 398 -22.80 17.60 2.49
C ALA A 398 -22.90 18.95 1.77
N TRP A 399 -22.50 20.03 2.44
CA TRP A 399 -22.52 21.39 1.90
C TRP A 399 -21.14 22.03 2.02
N MET A 400 -20.73 22.75 0.98
CA MET A 400 -19.60 23.67 1.02
C MET A 400 -20.02 25.04 0.51
N SER A 401 -19.41 26.09 1.04
CA SER A 401 -19.56 27.45 0.50
C SER A 401 -18.27 28.23 0.67
N GLY A 402 -18.06 29.26 -0.12
CA GLY A 402 -16.82 30.02 -0.05
C GLY A 402 -16.80 31.20 -1.01
N ALA A 403 -15.73 31.97 -0.97
CA ALA A 403 -15.49 33.08 -1.86
C ALA A 403 -14.07 33.01 -2.41
N VAL A 404 -13.91 33.47 -3.63
CA VAL A 404 -12.62 33.58 -4.32
C VAL A 404 -12.55 35.00 -4.89
N GLY A 405 -11.42 35.67 -4.68
CA GLY A 405 -11.18 36.99 -5.24
C GLY A 405 -9.75 37.20 -5.70
N TYR A 406 -9.58 38.00 -6.76
CA TYR A 406 -8.28 38.40 -7.28
C TYR A 406 -8.24 39.90 -7.59
N GLY A 407 -7.09 40.52 -7.38
CA GLY A 407 -6.85 41.93 -7.69
C GLY A 407 -5.36 42.24 -7.79
N MET A 408 -5.00 43.44 -8.21
CA MET A 408 -3.60 43.87 -8.16
C MET A 408 -3.22 44.28 -6.74
N CYS A 409 -2.02 43.90 -6.32
CA CYS A 409 -1.40 44.43 -5.14
C CYS A 409 -1.17 45.95 -5.28
N PRO A 410 -1.66 46.80 -4.37
CA PRO A 410 -1.47 48.25 -4.45
C PRO A 410 -0.01 48.70 -4.49
N SER A 411 0.89 47.99 -3.80
CA SER A 411 2.32 48.33 -3.73
C SER A 411 3.21 47.61 -4.75
N SER A 412 2.68 46.71 -5.59
CA SER A 412 3.49 45.93 -6.53
C SER A 412 2.77 45.60 -7.84
N ASP A 413 3.51 45.12 -8.84
CA ASP A 413 3.00 44.68 -10.14
C ASP A 413 2.49 43.23 -10.13
N ARG A 414 2.01 42.75 -8.99
CA ARG A 414 1.63 41.35 -8.79
C ARG A 414 0.13 41.18 -8.67
N LEU A 415 -0.36 40.08 -9.24
CA LEU A 415 -1.70 39.59 -8.99
C LEU A 415 -1.73 38.97 -7.59
N PHE A 416 -2.71 39.39 -6.81
CA PHE A 416 -3.03 38.90 -5.48
C PHE A 416 -4.33 38.10 -5.55
N GLY A 417 -4.38 36.96 -4.89
CA GLY A 417 -5.55 36.09 -4.82
C GLY A 417 -5.88 35.70 -3.38
N ILE A 418 -7.17 35.54 -3.10
CA ILE A 418 -7.68 35.11 -1.81
C ILE A 418 -8.80 34.10 -1.98
N ARG A 419 -8.79 33.06 -1.15
CA ARG A 419 -9.82 32.02 -1.11
C ARG A 419 -10.26 31.79 0.32
N TYR A 420 -11.54 31.88 0.56
CA TYR A 420 -12.13 31.74 1.88
C TYR A 420 -13.24 30.69 1.82
N ILE A 421 -13.05 29.54 2.46
CA ILE A 421 -13.85 28.34 2.18
C ILE A 421 -14.34 27.68 3.48
N TYR A 422 -15.64 27.39 3.50
CA TYR A 422 -16.39 26.66 4.52
C TYR A 422 -16.74 25.25 4.02
N PRO A 423 -15.99 24.20 4.40
CA PRO A 423 -16.10 22.87 3.81
C PRO A 423 -17.35 22.06 4.21
N TYR A 424 -18.05 22.44 5.28
CA TYR A 424 -19.19 21.68 5.82
C TYR A 424 -20.42 22.55 6.16
N ALA A 425 -20.47 23.77 5.62
CA ALA A 425 -21.53 24.71 5.95
C ALA A 425 -22.02 25.45 4.71
N ASN A 426 -23.33 25.69 4.66
CA ASN A 426 -23.94 26.60 3.72
C ASN A 426 -24.04 28.00 4.38
N ARG A 427 -23.05 28.86 4.07
CA ARG A 427 -22.91 30.21 4.64
C ARG A 427 -23.16 31.30 3.60
N GLN A 428 -23.85 31.01 2.49
CA GLN A 428 -23.99 31.92 1.34
C GLN A 428 -24.26 33.40 1.68
N GLY A 429 -25.06 33.67 2.72
CA GLY A 429 -25.39 35.03 3.14
C GLY A 429 -24.31 35.80 3.91
N THR A 430 -23.29 35.13 4.46
CA THR A 430 -22.23 35.79 5.25
C THR A 430 -20.88 35.82 4.53
N VAL A 431 -20.63 34.88 3.60
CA VAL A 431 -19.30 34.68 2.99
C VAL A 431 -18.69 35.96 2.38
N LEU A 432 -19.51 36.80 1.73
CA LEU A 432 -19.00 38.03 1.11
C LEU A 432 -18.50 39.03 2.17
N GLY A 433 -19.27 39.23 3.24
CA GLY A 433 -18.88 40.12 4.34
C GLY A 433 -17.68 39.56 5.11
N ASP A 434 -17.60 38.24 5.27
CA ASP A 434 -16.44 37.59 5.88
C ASP A 434 -15.18 37.82 5.02
N LEU A 435 -15.30 37.72 3.69
CA LEU A 435 -14.21 38.03 2.75
C LEU A 435 -13.78 39.52 2.83
N GLU A 436 -14.73 40.45 2.85
CA GLU A 436 -14.45 41.88 3.01
C GLU A 436 -13.67 42.18 4.30
N ALA A 437 -14.06 41.55 5.41
CA ALA A 437 -13.37 41.70 6.70
C ALA A 437 -11.92 41.20 6.65
N VAL A 438 -11.67 40.09 5.94
CA VAL A 438 -10.31 39.56 5.76
C VAL A 438 -9.48 40.48 4.85
N LEU A 439 -10.06 40.99 3.75
CA LEU A 439 -9.37 41.95 2.87
C LEU A 439 -8.92 43.21 3.63
N ALA A 440 -9.70 43.65 4.62
CA ALA A 440 -9.35 44.79 5.46
C ALA A 440 -8.17 44.54 6.42
N SER A 441 -7.81 43.28 6.70
CA SER A 441 -6.65 42.93 7.55
C SER A 441 -5.37 42.62 6.76
N LEU A 442 -5.49 42.52 5.43
CA LEU A 442 -4.41 42.24 4.50
C LEU A 442 -3.72 43.54 4.05
N SER A 443 -2.42 43.45 3.80
CA SER A 443 -1.63 44.50 3.17
C SER A 443 -0.73 43.90 2.11
N CYS A 444 -0.68 44.62 1.01
CA CYS A 444 0.27 44.46 -0.05
C CYS A 444 0.60 45.91 -0.42
#